data_AF-A0A370DJM6-F1
#
_entry.id   AF-A0A370DJM6-F1
#
_cell.length_a   1.000
_cell.length_b   1.000
_cell.length_c   1.000
_cell.angle_alpha   90.00
_cell.angle_beta   90.00
_cell.angle_gamma   90.00
#
_symmetry.space_group_name_H-M   'P 1'
#
loop_
_entity.id
_entity.type
_entity.pdbx_description
1 polymer ?
#
loop_
_entity_poly.entity_id
_entity_poly.type
_entity_poly.pdbx_seq_one_letter_code
_entity_poly.pdbx_strand_id
1 'polypeptide(L)'
;MSNNDFINIRISKDELQDFCQKVLKRSRDISKTHDALITLESFISVFGRPSHGTIEYQTIESTIKEITESSRQQLLKKSTIDLIEALKLCNAKSLAMIHTPLSRNGFYQILQTAIETLTDDDIRLVMLWSANWLKEASELAQKASGYPDAMDFKKAEISFEEFQAITDIDRVLNPKS
;
A
#
# COMPACT_ATOMS: atom_id res chain seq x y z
N MET A 1 45.25 7.76 -16.06
CA MET A 1 44.92 6.85 -14.94
C MET A 1 43.59 7.30 -14.40
N SER A 2 42.50 6.56 -14.67
CA SER A 2 41.20 6.85 -14.07
C SER A 2 41.24 6.37 -12.63
N ASN A 3 41.23 7.30 -11.67
CA ASN A 3 40.94 6.98 -10.28
C ASN A 3 39.55 6.35 -10.25
N ASN A 4 39.51 5.05 -10.04
CA ASN A 4 38.28 4.33 -9.80
C ASN A 4 38.00 4.49 -8.30
N ASP A 5 37.21 5.51 -7.96
CA ASP A 5 36.80 5.81 -6.59
C ASP A 5 35.76 4.77 -6.14
N PHE A 6 36.23 3.59 -5.75
CA PHE A 6 35.39 2.55 -5.17
C PHE A 6 35.56 2.48 -3.66
N ILE A 7 34.44 2.24 -2.97
CA ILE A 7 34.42 1.81 -1.57
C ILE A 7 33.96 0.36 -1.50
N ASN A 8 34.52 -0.41 -0.57
CA ASN A 8 34.08 -1.77 -0.30
C ASN A 8 33.07 -1.75 0.85
N ILE A 9 31.83 -2.11 0.57
CA ILE A 9 30.78 -2.27 1.59
C ILE A 9 30.70 -3.76 1.94
N ARG A 10 30.74 -4.07 3.24
CA ARG A 10 30.55 -5.42 3.77
C ARG A 10 29.23 -5.46 4.53
N ILE A 11 28.46 -6.51 4.30
CA ILE A 11 27.19 -6.75 4.97
C ILE A 11 27.29 -8.11 5.64
N SER A 12 27.22 -8.13 6.98
CA SER A 12 27.05 -9.37 7.72
C SER A 12 25.56 -9.63 7.94
N LYS A 13 25.20 -10.92 8.04
CA LYS A 13 23.82 -11.34 8.31
C LYS A 13 23.33 -10.76 9.64
N ASP A 14 24.14 -10.90 10.68
CA ASP A 14 23.75 -10.54 12.04
C ASP A 14 23.60 -9.03 12.20
N GLU A 15 24.52 -8.22 11.64
CA GLU A 15 24.39 -6.76 11.67
C GLU A 15 23.22 -6.25 10.83
N LEU A 16 22.94 -6.88 9.68
CA LEU A 16 21.78 -6.56 8.85
C LEU A 16 20.48 -6.84 9.61
N GLN A 17 20.38 -8.02 10.23
CA GLN A 17 19.22 -8.41 11.01
C GLN A 17 19.01 -7.44 12.18
N ASP A 18 20.05 -7.13 12.94
CA ASP A 18 20.00 -6.16 14.05
C ASP A 18 19.60 -4.76 13.59
N PHE A 19 20.14 -4.29 12.47
CA PHE A 19 19.78 -3.00 11.89
C PHE A 19 18.29 -2.96 11.53
N CYS A 20 17.82 -3.94 10.77
CA CYS A 20 16.42 -4.03 10.37
C CYS A 20 15.46 -4.14 11.56
N GLN A 21 15.81 -4.93 12.58
CA GLN A 21 15.00 -5.02 13.80
C GLN A 21 14.94 -3.70 14.56
N LYS A 22 16.04 -2.92 14.60
CA LYS A 22 16.06 -1.58 15.20
C LYS A 22 15.17 -0.61 14.42
N VAL A 23 15.18 -0.68 13.08
CA VAL A 23 14.31 0.12 12.23
C VAL A 23 12.84 -0.22 12.48
N LEU A 24 12.49 -1.51 12.52
CA LEU A 24 11.13 -1.97 12.82
C LEU A 24 10.64 -1.53 14.21
N LYS A 25 11.47 -1.65 15.25
CA LYS A 25 11.09 -1.30 16.63
C LYS A 25 10.92 0.20 16.87
N ARG A 26 11.68 1.04 16.17
CA ARG A 26 11.70 2.50 16.41
C ARG A 26 10.64 3.25 15.61
N SER A 27 10.11 2.64 14.56
CA SER A 27 9.22 3.34 13.66
C SER A 27 7.81 3.52 14.24
N ARG A 28 7.26 4.71 14.03
CA ARG A 28 5.85 5.02 14.30
C ARG A 28 4.97 4.83 13.06
N ASP A 29 5.60 4.63 11.90
CA ASP A 29 4.97 4.59 10.59
C ASP A 29 5.46 3.33 9.85
N ILE A 30 4.65 2.27 9.92
CA ILE A 30 5.01 0.97 9.34
C ILE A 30 5.12 1.04 7.82
N SER A 31 4.37 1.91 7.14
CA SER A 31 4.45 2.09 5.68
C SER A 31 5.83 2.61 5.28
N LYS A 32 6.29 3.71 5.89
CA LYS A 32 7.64 4.24 5.64
C LYS A 32 8.75 3.25 5.98
N THR A 33 8.51 2.42 6.99
CA THR A 33 9.46 1.38 7.40
C THR A 33 9.57 0.30 6.34
N HIS A 34 8.42 -0.16 5.84
CA HIS A 34 8.36 -1.16 4.78
C HIS A 34 9.04 -0.63 3.51
N ASP A 35 8.76 0.61 3.09
CA ASP A 35 9.40 1.24 1.94
C ASP A 35 10.93 1.32 2.09
N ALA A 36 11.42 1.64 3.28
CA ALA A 36 12.85 1.67 3.59
C ALA A 36 13.48 0.28 3.49
N LEU A 37 12.78 -0.76 3.95
CA LEU A 37 13.25 -2.15 3.86
C LEU A 37 13.28 -2.65 2.40
N ILE A 38 12.26 -2.32 1.59
CA ILE A 38 12.23 -2.60 0.14
C ILE A 38 13.38 -1.88 -0.59
N THR A 39 13.65 -0.63 -0.20
CA THR A 39 14.78 0.14 -0.73
C THR A 39 16.11 -0.51 -0.38
N LEU A 40 16.25 -1.02 0.85
CA LEU A 40 17.45 -1.74 1.29
C LEU A 40 17.61 -3.09 0.57
N GLU A 41 16.53 -3.85 0.38
CA GLU A 41 16.54 -5.08 -0.43
C GLU A 41 17.01 -4.79 -1.86
N SER A 42 16.45 -3.74 -2.48
CA SER A 42 16.83 -3.30 -3.83
C SER A 42 18.30 -2.87 -3.89
N PHE A 43 18.77 -2.15 -2.89
CA PHE A 43 20.19 -1.75 -2.76
C PHE A 43 21.09 -2.99 -2.71
N ILE A 44 20.81 -3.96 -1.84
CA ILE A 44 21.58 -5.20 -1.72
C ILE A 44 21.58 -5.97 -3.04
N SER A 45 20.42 -6.06 -3.70
CA SER A 45 20.29 -6.76 -4.98
C SER A 45 21.12 -6.12 -6.10
N VAL A 46 21.16 -4.78 -6.15
CA VAL A 46 21.92 -4.03 -7.17
C VAL A 46 23.42 -4.06 -6.91
N PHE A 47 23.85 -3.78 -5.67
CA PHE A 47 25.27 -3.65 -5.34
C PHE A 47 25.94 -4.97 -4.95
N GLY A 48 25.16 -6.00 -4.62
CA GLY A 48 25.63 -7.36 -4.36
C GLY A 48 25.77 -8.25 -5.60
N ARG A 49 25.49 -7.73 -6.81
CA ARG A 49 25.59 -8.47 -8.09
C ARG A 49 26.86 -9.32 -8.26
N PRO A 50 28.07 -8.83 -7.93
CA PRO A 50 29.29 -9.64 -8.07
C PRO A 50 29.30 -10.91 -7.21
N SER A 51 28.49 -10.96 -6.16
CA SER A 51 28.34 -12.09 -5.24
C SER A 51 27.07 -12.90 -5.50
N HIS A 52 26.32 -12.61 -6.57
CA HIS A 52 25.14 -13.41 -6.92
C HIS A 52 25.52 -14.88 -7.13
N GLY A 53 24.73 -15.78 -6.54
CA GLY A 53 24.96 -17.22 -6.60
C GLY A 53 25.85 -17.79 -5.49
N THR A 54 26.48 -16.96 -4.64
CA THR A 54 27.19 -17.47 -3.47
C THR A 54 26.24 -17.74 -2.29
N ILE A 55 26.66 -18.62 -1.38
CA ILE A 55 25.89 -18.97 -0.19
C ILE A 55 25.72 -17.76 0.72
N GLU A 56 26.74 -16.90 0.82
CA GLU A 56 26.73 -15.68 1.61
C GLU A 56 25.67 -14.72 1.08
N TYR A 57 25.65 -14.48 -0.22
CA TYR A 57 24.63 -13.63 -0.83
C TYR A 57 23.23 -14.19 -0.63
N GLN A 58 23.02 -15.50 -0.87
CA GLN A 58 21.72 -16.15 -0.66
C GLN A 58 21.25 -16.03 0.79
N THR A 59 22.17 -16.11 1.75
CA THR A 59 21.86 -15.95 3.18
C THR A 59 21.41 -14.52 3.49
N ILE A 60 22.13 -13.52 2.99
CA ILE A 60 21.75 -12.09 3.14
C ILE A 60 20.41 -11.81 2.47
N GLU A 61 20.23 -12.28 1.23
CA GLU A 61 19.01 -12.11 0.45
C GLU A 61 17.79 -12.73 1.15
N SER A 62 17.93 -13.97 1.64
CA SER A 62 16.86 -14.65 2.37
C SER A 62 16.52 -13.89 3.66
N THR A 63 17.54 -13.41 4.38
CA THR A 63 17.34 -12.65 5.63
C THR A 63 16.57 -11.35 5.38
N ILE A 64 16.94 -10.55 4.37
CA ILE A 64 16.21 -9.30 4.08
C ILE A 64 14.79 -9.57 3.55
N LYS A 65 14.59 -10.65 2.79
CA LYS A 65 13.26 -11.07 2.31
C LYS A 65 12.34 -11.47 3.46
N GLU A 66 12.82 -12.28 4.40
CA GLU A 66 12.05 -12.69 5.59
C GLU A 66 11.63 -11.47 6.44
N ILE A 67 12.55 -10.53 6.65
CA ILE A 67 12.30 -9.29 7.39
C ILE A 67 11.29 -8.41 6.65
N THR A 68 11.46 -8.24 5.34
CA THR A 68 10.57 -7.43 4.51
C THR A 68 9.17 -8.03 4.47
N GLU A 69 9.05 -9.35 4.36
CA GLU A 69 7.76 -10.05 4.42
C GLU A 69 7.10 -9.89 5.80
N SER A 70 7.86 -10.04 6.89
CA SER A 70 7.32 -9.79 8.25
C SER A 70 6.80 -8.36 8.40
N SER A 71 7.52 -7.37 7.87
CA SER A 71 7.08 -5.96 7.87
C SER A 71 5.82 -5.75 7.01
N ARG A 72 5.72 -6.44 5.86
CA ARG A 72 4.54 -6.41 5.00
C ARG A 72 3.31 -6.95 5.72
N GLN A 73 3.44 -8.06 6.44
CA GLN A 73 2.34 -8.63 7.23
C GLN A 73 1.88 -7.68 8.34
N GLN A 74 2.81 -6.99 9.01
CA GLN A 74 2.48 -5.97 10.00
C GLN A 74 1.76 -4.77 9.38
N LEU A 75 2.22 -4.30 8.21
CA LEU A 75 1.57 -3.26 7.43
C LEU A 75 0.14 -3.67 7.09
N LEU A 76 -0.07 -4.84 6.47
CA LEU A 76 -1.40 -5.32 6.11
C LEU A 76 -2.32 -5.42 7.31
N LYS A 77 -1.84 -5.99 8.44
CA LYS A 77 -2.63 -6.09 9.66
C LYS A 77 -3.07 -4.71 10.18
N LYS A 78 -2.16 -3.73 10.21
CA LYS A 78 -2.49 -2.36 10.61
C LYS A 78 -3.50 -1.75 9.63
N SER A 79 -3.23 -1.85 8.33
CA SER A 79 -4.10 -1.33 7.28
C SER A 79 -5.49 -1.96 7.31
N THR A 80 -5.65 -3.23 7.66
CA THR A 80 -6.97 -3.87 7.86
C THR A 80 -7.74 -3.20 9.00
N ILE A 81 -7.09 -2.95 10.15
CA ILE A 81 -7.74 -2.29 11.29
C ILE A 81 -8.19 -0.89 10.91
N ASP A 82 -7.27 -0.10 10.33
CA ASP A 82 -7.54 1.27 9.90
C ASP A 82 -8.64 1.29 8.79
N LEU A 83 -8.68 0.25 7.93
CA LEU A 83 -9.69 0.10 6.87
C LEU A 83 -11.08 -0.17 7.44
N ILE A 84 -11.19 -1.06 8.43
CA ILE A 84 -12.47 -1.35 9.09
C ILE A 84 -13.06 -0.07 9.71
N GLU A 85 -12.22 0.73 10.38
CA GLU A 85 -12.65 2.00 10.95
C GLU A 85 -13.08 3.00 9.86
N ALA A 86 -12.28 3.13 8.79
CA ALA A 86 -12.59 4.03 7.69
C ALA A 86 -13.88 3.65 6.94
N LEU A 87 -14.16 2.34 6.77
CA LEU A 87 -15.38 1.82 6.17
C LEU A 87 -16.60 2.14 7.04
N LYS A 88 -16.52 1.88 8.36
CA LYS A 88 -17.61 2.21 9.30
C LYS A 88 -17.94 3.70 9.33
N LEU A 89 -16.92 4.54 9.19
CA LEU A 89 -17.09 5.99 9.14
C LEU A 89 -17.43 6.53 7.75
N CYS A 90 -17.47 5.68 6.71
CA CYS A 90 -17.70 6.10 5.32
C CYS A 90 -16.77 7.25 4.90
N ASN A 91 -15.49 7.16 5.28
CA ASN A 91 -14.53 8.24 5.14
C ASN A 91 -13.66 8.05 3.89
N ALA A 92 -14.05 8.69 2.78
CA ALA A 92 -13.37 8.65 1.49
C ALA A 92 -11.85 8.91 1.60
N LYS A 93 -11.48 9.97 2.33
CA LYS A 93 -10.08 10.38 2.49
C LYS A 93 -9.25 9.32 3.21
N SER A 94 -9.77 8.77 4.31
CA SER A 94 -9.08 7.70 5.04
C SER A 94 -8.94 6.44 4.19
N LEU A 95 -9.97 6.08 3.42
CA LEU A 95 -9.94 4.95 2.49
C LEU A 95 -8.87 5.15 1.41
N ALA A 96 -8.77 6.35 0.84
CA ALA A 96 -7.73 6.71 -0.14
C ALA A 96 -6.32 6.61 0.45
N MET A 97 -6.11 7.10 1.68
CA MET A 97 -4.80 7.00 2.35
C MET A 97 -4.36 5.56 2.61
N ILE A 98 -5.30 4.64 2.81
CA ILE A 98 -5.02 3.21 3.01
C ILE A 98 -4.82 2.50 1.67
N HIS A 99 -5.61 2.86 0.65
CA HIS A 99 -5.55 2.29 -0.69
C HIS A 99 -4.25 2.66 -1.43
N THR A 100 -3.90 3.94 -1.43
CA THR A 100 -2.78 4.49 -2.22
C THR A 100 -1.43 3.78 -2.02
N PRO A 101 -0.96 3.50 -0.79
CA PRO A 101 0.34 2.86 -0.59
C PRO A 101 0.32 1.35 -0.83
N LEU A 102 -0.85 0.73 -1.02
CA LEU A 102 -0.97 -0.71 -1.22
C LEU A 102 -1.02 -1.05 -2.71
N SER A 103 -0.43 -2.19 -3.08
CA SER A 103 -0.75 -2.78 -4.37
C SER A 103 -2.23 -3.16 -4.42
N ARG A 104 -2.80 -3.22 -5.62
CA ARG A 104 -4.20 -3.62 -5.80
C ARG A 104 -4.51 -4.97 -5.14
N ASN A 105 -3.59 -5.93 -5.23
CA ASN A 105 -3.72 -7.23 -4.57
C ASN A 105 -3.67 -7.11 -3.05
N GLY A 106 -2.77 -6.28 -2.51
CA GLY A 106 -2.69 -6.02 -1.07
C GLY A 106 -3.96 -5.36 -0.53
N PHE A 107 -4.52 -4.40 -1.28
CA PHE A 107 -5.79 -3.77 -0.94
C PHE A 107 -6.95 -4.77 -0.94
N TYR A 108 -7.11 -5.58 -1.99
CA TYR A 108 -8.16 -6.61 -2.02
C TYR A 108 -8.03 -7.62 -0.89
N GLN A 109 -6.82 -8.01 -0.54
CA GLN A 109 -6.58 -8.92 0.59
C GLN A 109 -7.12 -8.32 1.89
N ILE A 110 -6.77 -7.08 2.22
CA ILE A 110 -7.24 -6.46 3.47
C ILE A 110 -8.73 -6.11 3.44
N LEU A 111 -9.27 -5.79 2.26
CA LEU A 111 -10.69 -5.51 2.07
C LEU A 111 -11.54 -6.77 2.31
N GLN A 112 -11.12 -7.92 1.78
CA GLN A 112 -11.79 -9.19 2.04
C GLN A 112 -11.84 -9.52 3.54
N THR A 113 -10.71 -9.36 4.24
CA THR A 113 -10.66 -9.55 5.70
C THR A 113 -11.51 -8.53 6.45
N ALA A 114 -11.55 -7.28 6.00
CA ALA A 114 -12.40 -6.25 6.61
C ALA A 114 -13.88 -6.59 6.45
N ILE A 115 -14.31 -7.02 5.26
CA ILE A 115 -15.70 -7.44 4.98
C ILE A 115 -16.12 -8.60 5.89
N GLU A 116 -15.26 -9.59 6.10
CA GLU A 116 -15.50 -10.71 7.02
C GLU A 116 -15.66 -10.28 8.49
N THR A 117 -15.21 -9.08 8.84
CA THR A 117 -15.27 -8.53 10.20
C THR A 117 -16.43 -7.54 10.40
N LEU A 118 -16.92 -6.93 9.32
CA LEU A 118 -18.03 -5.98 9.37
C LEU A 118 -19.36 -6.69 9.62
N THR A 119 -20.30 -5.98 10.24
CA THR A 119 -21.67 -6.48 10.38
C THR A 119 -22.43 -6.33 9.07
N ASP A 120 -23.52 -7.09 8.89
CA ASP A 120 -24.38 -6.94 7.71
C ASP A 120 -24.92 -5.50 7.55
N ASP A 121 -25.19 -4.81 8.67
CA ASP A 121 -25.66 -3.42 8.65
C ASP A 121 -24.54 -2.47 8.20
N ASP A 122 -23.30 -2.67 8.69
CA ASP A 122 -22.13 -1.93 8.20
C ASP A 122 -21.92 -2.15 6.70
N ILE A 123 -22.01 -3.40 6.22
CA ILE A 123 -21.86 -3.73 4.80
C ILE A 123 -22.92 -3.04 3.96
N ARG A 124 -24.20 -3.11 4.36
CA ARG A 124 -25.29 -2.44 3.64
C ARG A 124 -25.11 -0.92 3.61
N LEU A 125 -24.65 -0.34 4.71
CA LEU A 125 -24.35 1.10 4.79
C LEU A 125 -23.25 1.46 3.78
N VAL A 126 -22.13 0.74 3.79
CA VAL A 126 -21.00 1.00 2.87
C VAL A 126 -21.42 0.80 1.42
N MET A 127 -22.18 -0.25 1.10
CA MET A 127 -22.71 -0.50 -0.25
C MET A 127 -23.52 0.68 -0.80
N LEU A 128 -24.45 1.19 0.01
CA LEU A 128 -25.30 2.31 -0.39
C LEU A 128 -24.49 3.61 -0.49
N TRP A 129 -23.60 3.83 0.48
CA TRP A 129 -22.75 5.00 0.52
C TRP A 129 -21.78 5.05 -0.67
N SER A 130 -21.08 3.95 -0.99
CA SER A 130 -20.10 3.91 -2.08
C SER A 130 -20.75 4.17 -3.43
N ALA A 131 -21.89 3.53 -3.70
CA ALA A 131 -22.62 3.70 -4.96
C ALA A 131 -23.11 5.15 -5.14
N ASN A 132 -23.66 5.75 -4.07
CA ASN A 132 -24.10 7.15 -4.12
C ASN A 132 -22.92 8.12 -4.26
N TRP A 133 -21.85 7.90 -3.51
CA TRP A 133 -20.66 8.74 -3.58
C TRP A 133 -20.05 8.71 -4.99
N LEU A 134 -19.91 7.52 -5.60
CA LEU A 134 -19.37 7.40 -6.96
C LEU A 134 -20.25 8.07 -8.00
N LYS A 135 -21.57 7.95 -7.87
CA LYS A 135 -22.52 8.62 -8.75
C LYS A 135 -22.36 10.14 -8.65
N GLU A 136 -22.40 10.69 -7.44
CA GLU A 136 -22.25 12.13 -7.20
C GLU A 136 -20.89 12.64 -7.69
N ALA A 137 -19.81 11.92 -7.38
CA ALA A 137 -18.47 12.27 -7.81
C ALA A 137 -18.34 12.28 -9.34
N SER A 138 -18.91 11.29 -10.02
CA SER A 138 -18.92 11.20 -11.48
C SER A 138 -19.73 12.35 -12.11
N GLU A 139 -20.91 12.66 -11.57
CA GLU A 139 -21.74 13.76 -12.07
C GLU A 139 -21.06 15.12 -11.91
N LEU A 140 -20.41 15.35 -10.76
CA LEU A 140 -19.64 16.58 -10.51
C LEU A 140 -18.45 16.69 -11.46
N ALA A 141 -17.68 15.61 -11.62
CA ALA A 141 -16.52 15.59 -12.52
C ALA A 141 -16.92 15.77 -14.00
N GLN A 142 -18.04 15.18 -14.43
CA GLN A 142 -18.57 15.35 -15.78
C GLN A 142 -19.07 16.78 -16.02
N LYS A 143 -19.79 17.38 -15.07
CA LYS A 143 -20.22 18.78 -15.15
C LYS A 143 -19.04 19.75 -15.20
N ALA A 144 -17.96 19.45 -14.46
CA ALA A 144 -16.76 20.28 -14.41
C ALA A 144 -15.90 20.21 -15.69
N SER A 145 -15.97 19.12 -16.45
CA SER A 145 -15.15 18.94 -17.66
C SER A 145 -15.59 19.85 -18.81
N GLY A 146 -16.89 20.16 -18.90
CA GLY A 146 -17.49 20.88 -20.01
C GLY A 146 -17.63 20.05 -21.30
N TYR A 147 -17.30 18.75 -21.26
CA TYR A 147 -17.43 17.81 -22.38
C TYR A 147 -18.26 16.59 -21.96
N PRO A 148 -19.19 16.10 -22.79
CA PRO A 148 -20.06 14.97 -22.43
C PRO A 148 -19.30 13.69 -22.07
N ASP A 149 -18.17 13.44 -22.70
CA ASP A 149 -17.41 12.19 -22.61
C ASP A 149 -16.12 12.31 -21.77
N ALA A 150 -15.99 13.37 -20.96
CA ALA A 150 -14.83 13.57 -20.11
C ALA A 150 -15.23 13.87 -18.66
N MET A 151 -14.40 13.41 -17.73
CA MET A 151 -14.48 13.76 -16.31
C MET A 151 -13.26 14.60 -15.93
N ASP A 152 -13.48 15.70 -15.20
CA ASP A 152 -12.43 16.56 -14.67
C ASP A 152 -12.50 16.57 -13.13
N PHE A 153 -11.92 15.54 -12.52
CA PHE A 153 -11.89 15.38 -11.06
C PHE A 153 -11.20 16.56 -10.36
N LYS A 154 -10.17 17.13 -10.98
CA LYS A 154 -9.43 18.27 -10.42
C LYS A 154 -10.31 19.51 -10.32
N LYS A 155 -11.06 19.85 -11.38
CA LYS A 155 -12.00 20.99 -11.33
C LYS A 155 -13.22 20.73 -10.45
N ALA A 156 -13.62 19.48 -10.29
CA ALA A 156 -14.68 19.10 -9.36
C ALA A 156 -14.23 19.04 -7.89
N GLU A 157 -12.94 19.32 -7.60
CA GLU A 157 -12.36 19.24 -6.27
C GLU A 157 -12.46 17.85 -5.62
N ILE A 158 -12.43 16.81 -6.46
CA ILE A 158 -12.47 15.40 -6.04
C ILE A 158 -11.07 14.81 -6.21
N SER A 159 -10.55 14.16 -5.16
CA SER A 159 -9.31 13.42 -5.27
C SER A 159 -9.52 12.18 -6.15
N PHE A 160 -8.63 12.00 -7.12
CA PHE A 160 -8.66 10.81 -7.97
C PHE A 160 -8.39 9.54 -7.15
N GLU A 161 -7.56 9.65 -6.11
CA GLU A 161 -7.25 8.56 -5.18
C GLU A 161 -8.48 8.15 -4.36
N GLU A 162 -9.30 9.11 -3.91
CA GLU A 162 -10.60 8.83 -3.28
C GLU A 162 -11.54 8.11 -4.25
N PHE A 163 -11.63 8.61 -5.48
CA PHE A 163 -12.47 8.00 -6.50
C PHE A 163 -12.05 6.55 -6.81
N GLN A 164 -10.76 6.31 -6.97
CA GLN A 164 -10.22 4.98 -7.25
C GLN A 164 -10.43 4.02 -6.08
N ALA A 165 -10.19 4.46 -4.85
CA ALA A 165 -10.40 3.64 -3.66
C ALA A 165 -11.86 3.21 -3.51
N ILE A 166 -12.79 4.15 -3.66
CA ILE A 166 -14.23 3.87 -3.55
C ILE A 166 -14.70 3.02 -4.73
N THR A 167 -14.16 3.21 -5.94
CA THR A 167 -14.47 2.36 -7.10
C THR A 167 -14.09 0.90 -6.86
N ASP A 168 -12.91 0.64 -6.28
CA ASP A 168 -12.48 -0.72 -5.98
C ASP A 168 -13.31 -1.35 -4.84
N ILE A 169 -13.73 -0.57 -3.84
CA ILE A 169 -14.64 -1.01 -2.78
C ILE A 169 -16.03 -1.35 -3.35
N ASP A 170 -16.61 -0.43 -4.13
CA ASP A 170 -17.92 -0.60 -4.73
C ASP A 170 -17.97 -1.83 -5.63
N ARG A 171 -16.94 -2.06 -6.43
CA ARG A 171 -16.85 -3.25 -7.29
C ARG A 171 -16.91 -4.57 -6.52
N VAL A 172 -16.36 -4.60 -5.31
CA VAL A 172 -16.34 -5.81 -4.47
C VAL A 172 -17.69 -6.01 -3.80
N LEU A 173 -18.29 -4.93 -3.29
CA LEU A 173 -19.53 -5.00 -2.51
C LEU A 173 -20.79 -5.02 -3.40
N ASN A 174 -20.72 -4.37 -4.56
CA ASN A 174 -21.76 -4.23 -5.56
C ASN A 174 -21.27 -4.76 -6.93
N PRO A 175 -21.08 -6.07 -7.13
CA PRO A 175 -20.53 -6.63 -8.36
C PRO A 175 -21.42 -6.49 -9.62
N LYS A 176 -22.55 -5.77 -9.51
CA LYS A 176 -23.55 -5.56 -10.57
C LYS A 176 -23.86 -4.07 -10.82
N SER A 177 -23.23 -3.13 -10.11
CA SER A 177 -23.36 -1.69 -10.35
C SER A 177 -22.55 -1.21 -11.55
#